data_AF-A0A089IB37-F1
#
_entry.id   AF-A0A089IB37-F1
#
_cell.length_a   1.000
_cell.length_b   1.000
_cell.length_c   1.000
_cell.angle_alpha   90.00
_cell.angle_beta   90.00
_cell.angle_gamma   90.00
#
_symmetry.space_group_name_H-M   'P 1'
#
loop_
_entity.id
_entity.type
_entity.pdbx_description
1 polymer ?
#
loop_
_entity_poly.entity_id
_entity_poly.type
_entity_poly.pdbx_seq_one_letter_code
_entity_poly.pdbx_strand_id
1 'polypeptide(L)'
;MIGPIYLREGLVTKFKDHISSIPYCIIIHNDETHSIKKTKNLTIDEVNSIVFNFISAKYPIVCSAGSKSTIPFWDYHVALNCGDSDKDVFISELLVREPMHENMIKGILMAYFMVINNKNNYERLVVPIELEKIEGYEDITIEYDHLNNLTYLYKRSS
;
A
#
# COMPACT_ATOMS: atom_id res chain seq x y z
N MET A 1 16.40 1.35 -11.57
CA MET A 1 15.28 2.26 -11.20
C MET A 1 14.17 1.39 -10.66
N ILE A 2 13.76 1.65 -9.42
CA ILE A 2 12.60 1.04 -8.78
C ILE A 2 11.50 2.08 -8.85
N GLY A 3 10.30 1.69 -9.27
CA GLY A 3 9.18 2.60 -9.41
C GLY A 3 7.86 1.89 -9.22
N PRO A 4 6.82 2.64 -8.83
CA PRO A 4 5.50 2.06 -8.68
C PRO A 4 4.88 1.80 -10.05
N ILE A 5 4.25 0.63 -10.18
CA ILE A 5 3.45 0.27 -11.35
C ILE A 5 2.14 -0.34 -10.90
N TYR A 6 1.12 -0.25 -11.75
CA TYR A 6 -0.11 -1.01 -11.53
C TYR A 6 0.12 -2.48 -11.89
N LEU A 7 -0.25 -3.39 -10.99
CA LEU A 7 -0.27 -4.81 -11.24
C LEU A 7 -1.31 -5.09 -12.34
N ARG A 8 -0.88 -5.78 -13.39
CA ARG A 8 -1.70 -6.18 -14.54
C ARG A 8 -1.45 -7.64 -14.83
N GLU A 9 -2.33 -8.28 -15.60
CA GLU A 9 -2.31 -9.73 -15.88
C GLU A 9 -0.90 -10.31 -16.15
N GLY A 10 -0.11 -9.67 -17.03
CA GLY A 10 1.25 -10.13 -17.38
C GLY A 10 2.30 -10.05 -16.26
N LEU A 11 1.98 -9.45 -15.12
CA LEU A 11 2.83 -9.31 -13.94
C LEU A 11 2.34 -10.11 -12.73
N VAL A 12 1.09 -10.60 -12.75
CA VAL A 12 0.46 -11.29 -11.61
C VAL A 12 1.25 -12.52 -11.20
N THR A 13 1.64 -13.38 -12.15
CA THR A 13 2.44 -14.58 -11.84
C THR A 13 3.77 -14.22 -11.20
N LYS A 14 4.47 -13.22 -11.75
CA LYS A 14 5.76 -12.77 -11.18
C LYS A 14 5.59 -12.21 -9.77
N PHE A 15 4.51 -11.46 -9.53
CA PHE A 15 4.22 -10.91 -8.22
C PHE A 15 3.93 -12.02 -7.20
N LYS A 16 3.09 -12.98 -7.59
CA LYS A 16 2.80 -14.18 -6.79
C LYS A 16 4.06 -14.95 -6.43
N ASP A 17 4.90 -15.25 -7.42
CA ASP A 17 6.16 -15.99 -7.20
C ASP A 17 7.10 -15.24 -6.26
N HIS A 18 7.14 -13.90 -6.38
CA HIS A 18 7.96 -13.05 -5.55
C HIS A 18 7.52 -13.05 -4.09
N ILE A 19 6.25 -12.75 -3.80
CA ILE A 19 5.75 -12.73 -2.40
C ILE A 19 5.71 -14.13 -1.76
N SER A 20 5.75 -15.20 -2.56
CA SER A 20 5.89 -16.58 -2.08
C SER A 20 7.31 -16.94 -1.65
N SER A 21 8.32 -16.28 -2.24
CA SER A 21 9.73 -16.66 -2.09
C SER A 21 10.51 -15.76 -1.13
N ILE A 22 9.95 -14.60 -0.78
CA ILE A 22 10.62 -13.60 0.04
C ILE A 22 9.76 -13.29 1.27
N PRO A 23 10.38 -13.11 2.45
CA PRO A 23 9.66 -12.70 3.64
C PRO A 23 9.05 -11.29 3.54
N TYR A 24 7.82 -11.15 4.01
CA TYR A 24 7.09 -9.88 4.13
C TYR A 24 6.41 -9.76 5.50
N CYS A 25 6.17 -8.52 5.91
CA CYS A 25 5.18 -8.14 6.92
C CYS A 25 3.87 -7.82 6.20
N ILE A 26 2.77 -8.36 6.71
CA ILE A 26 1.42 -7.96 6.31
C ILE A 26 0.98 -6.89 7.31
N ILE A 27 0.82 -5.65 6.85
CA ILE A 27 0.41 -4.51 7.69
C ILE A 27 -1.11 -4.33 7.63
N ILE A 28 -1.67 -4.43 6.43
CA ILE A 28 -3.12 -4.33 6.17
C ILE A 28 -3.49 -5.50 5.27
N HIS A 29 -4.57 -6.20 5.61
CA HIS A 29 -5.13 -7.29 4.81
C HIS A 29 -6.65 -7.28 4.92
N ASN A 30 -7.36 -7.32 3.79
CA ASN A 30 -8.83 -7.21 3.75
C ASN A 30 -9.37 -6.00 4.52
N ASP A 31 -8.78 -4.82 4.34
CA ASP A 31 -9.17 -3.57 5.03
C ASP A 31 -8.98 -3.57 6.56
N GLU A 32 -8.54 -4.70 7.13
CA GLU A 32 -8.29 -4.86 8.54
C GLU A 32 -6.81 -4.66 8.85
N THR A 33 -6.55 -3.98 9.96
CA THR A 33 -5.22 -3.90 10.53
C THR A 33 -4.77 -5.28 10.97
N HIS A 34 -3.89 -5.89 10.21
CA HIS A 34 -3.18 -7.06 10.68
C HIS A 34 -2.00 -6.59 11.51
N SER A 35 -2.25 -6.50 12.82
CA SER A 35 -1.28 -6.17 13.85
C SER A 35 0.08 -6.85 13.57
N ILE A 36 1.04 -5.99 13.19
CA ILE A 36 2.50 -6.16 13.16
C ILE A 36 2.93 -7.63 13.37
N LYS A 37 2.91 -8.41 12.30
CA LYS A 37 3.59 -9.71 12.29
C LYS A 37 5.01 -9.47 11.79
N LYS A 38 5.99 -9.93 12.57
CA LYS A 38 7.38 -9.99 12.13
C LYS A 38 7.47 -10.53 10.71
N THR A 39 8.44 -10.01 9.97
CA THR A 39 8.77 -10.48 8.63
C THR A 39 8.79 -12.01 8.58
N LYS A 40 7.94 -12.61 7.73
CA LYS A 40 7.83 -14.07 7.60
C LYS A 40 7.61 -14.50 6.16
N ASN A 41 7.94 -15.75 5.86
CA ASN A 41 7.46 -16.40 4.64
C ASN A 41 5.96 -16.62 4.76
N LEU A 42 5.24 -16.29 3.71
CA LEU A 42 3.80 -16.44 3.63
C LEU A 42 3.43 -17.88 3.28
N THR A 43 2.31 -18.38 3.83
CA THR A 43 1.75 -19.65 3.35
C THR A 43 1.17 -19.49 1.95
N ILE A 44 0.97 -20.61 1.25
CA ILE A 44 0.34 -20.59 -0.09
C ILE A 44 -1.05 -19.93 -0.02
N ASP A 45 -1.81 -20.18 1.04
CA ASP A 45 -3.13 -19.59 1.23
C ASP A 45 -3.06 -18.07 1.46
N GLU A 46 -2.11 -17.60 2.27
CA GLU A 46 -1.87 -16.16 2.47
C GLU A 46 -1.48 -15.48 1.16
N VAL A 47 -0.55 -16.07 0.40
CA VAL A 47 -0.16 -15.58 -0.92
C VAL A 47 -1.36 -15.50 -1.86
N ASN A 48 -2.17 -16.56 -1.95
CA ASN A 48 -3.32 -16.58 -2.83
C ASN A 48 -4.35 -15.51 -2.45
N SER A 49 -4.60 -15.33 -1.15
CA SER A 49 -5.49 -14.29 -0.62
C SER A 49 -4.99 -12.89 -0.99
N ILE A 50 -3.73 -12.60 -0.72
CA ILE A 50 -3.11 -11.30 -1.04
C ILE A 50 -3.17 -11.03 -2.55
N VAL A 51 -2.76 -11.99 -3.39
CA VAL A 51 -2.80 -11.79 -4.84
C VAL A 51 -4.22 -11.54 -5.32
N PHE A 52 -5.20 -12.27 -4.79
CA PHE A 52 -6.62 -12.06 -5.10
C PHE A 52 -7.08 -10.64 -4.74
N ASN A 53 -6.68 -10.13 -3.58
CA ASN A 53 -7.05 -8.79 -3.13
C ASN A 53 -6.39 -7.71 -3.98
N PHE A 54 -5.12 -7.88 -4.36
CA PHE A 54 -4.47 -6.98 -5.32
C PHE A 54 -5.20 -6.97 -6.67
N ILE A 55 -5.44 -8.12 -7.29
CA ILE A 55 -6.09 -8.13 -8.63
C ILE A 55 -7.51 -7.58 -8.61
N SER A 56 -8.20 -7.66 -7.47
CA SER A 56 -9.57 -7.16 -7.30
C SER A 56 -9.63 -5.68 -6.95
N ALA A 57 -8.52 -5.10 -6.50
CA ALA A 57 -8.47 -3.70 -6.08
C ALA A 57 -8.51 -2.73 -7.26
N LYS A 58 -9.05 -1.52 -7.03
CA LYS A 58 -9.08 -0.47 -8.05
C LYS A 58 -7.68 0.03 -8.42
N TYR A 59 -6.80 0.14 -7.43
CA TYR A 59 -5.41 0.58 -7.64
C TYR A 59 -4.43 -0.41 -6.99
N PRO A 60 -4.04 -1.49 -7.69
CA PRO A 60 -3.05 -2.42 -7.19
C PRO A 60 -1.64 -1.97 -7.53
N ILE A 61 -0.98 -1.27 -6.63
CA ILE A 61 0.32 -0.65 -6.83
C ILE A 61 1.42 -1.58 -6.30
N VAL A 62 2.31 -2.01 -7.17
CA VAL A 62 3.49 -2.80 -6.82
C VAL A 62 4.77 -2.05 -7.18
N CYS A 63 5.70 -1.96 -6.23
CA CYS A 63 7.04 -1.42 -6.48
C CYS A 63 7.86 -2.43 -7.28
N SER A 64 8.06 -2.14 -8.57
CA SER A 64 8.80 -3.01 -9.47
C SER A 64 10.16 -2.40 -9.80
N ALA A 65 11.19 -3.25 -9.85
CA ALA A 65 12.46 -2.86 -10.40
C ALA A 65 12.46 -2.99 -11.92
N GLY A 66 13.17 -2.08 -12.58
CA GLY A 66 13.28 -2.07 -14.04
C GLY A 66 13.81 -3.39 -14.64
N SER A 67 13.61 -3.54 -15.94
CA SER A 67 13.80 -4.79 -16.72
C SER A 67 15.17 -5.49 -16.62
N LYS A 68 16.20 -4.81 -16.10
CA LYS A 68 17.55 -5.38 -15.89
C LYS A 68 17.77 -5.93 -14.47
N SER A 69 16.81 -5.78 -13.57
CA SER A 69 16.90 -6.27 -12.20
C SER A 69 16.63 -7.76 -12.12
N THR A 70 17.44 -8.49 -11.36
CA THR A 70 17.20 -9.90 -11.01
C THR A 70 16.10 -10.07 -9.97
N ILE A 71 15.79 -9.01 -9.22
CA ILE A 71 14.71 -8.97 -8.22
C ILE A 71 13.58 -8.10 -8.79
N PRO A 72 12.42 -8.67 -9.15
CA PRO A 72 11.39 -7.96 -9.93
C PRO A 72 10.56 -6.97 -9.11
N PHE A 73 10.42 -7.18 -7.80
CA PHE A 73 9.63 -6.34 -6.89
C PHE A 73 10.40 -6.02 -5.61
N TRP A 74 10.10 -4.88 -4.99
CA TRP A 74 10.87 -4.36 -3.85
C TRP A 74 9.97 -3.77 -2.76
N ASP A 75 10.42 -3.95 -1.52
CA ASP A 75 10.18 -3.23 -0.27
C ASP A 75 8.73 -2.99 0.21
N TYR A 76 7.80 -2.59 -0.64
CA TYR A 76 6.41 -2.38 -0.25
C TYR A 76 5.44 -2.40 -1.44
N HIS A 77 4.23 -2.90 -1.19
CA HIS A 77 3.16 -3.07 -2.17
C HIS A 77 1.82 -2.67 -1.54
N VAL A 78 0.99 -1.96 -2.29
CA VAL A 78 -0.25 -1.36 -1.77
C VAL A 78 -1.39 -1.64 -2.72
N ALA A 79 -2.53 -2.09 -2.20
CA ALA A 79 -3.78 -2.14 -2.94
C ALA A 79 -4.76 -1.11 -2.35
N LEU A 80 -5.45 -0.36 -3.23
CA LEU A 80 -6.44 0.63 -2.81
C LEU A 80 -7.78 0.45 -3.50
N ASN A 81 -8.84 0.80 -2.78
CA ASN A 81 -10.21 0.80 -3.24
C ASN A 81 -10.88 2.16 -2.99
N CYS A 82 -12.01 2.40 -3.64
CA CYS A 82 -12.82 3.59 -3.40
C CYS A 82 -13.69 3.39 -2.18
N GLY A 83 -13.71 4.39 -1.29
CA GLY A 83 -14.70 4.44 -0.23
C GLY A 83 -16.11 4.68 -0.78
N ASP A 84 -17.08 4.69 0.13
CA ASP A 84 -18.47 5.03 -0.18
C ASP A 84 -18.63 6.49 -0.63
N SER A 85 -17.68 7.36 -0.28
CA SER A 85 -17.59 8.72 -0.79
C SER A 85 -16.76 8.75 -2.06
N ASP A 86 -17.23 9.47 -3.09
CA ASP A 86 -16.51 9.62 -4.37
C ASP A 86 -15.14 10.31 -4.23
N LYS A 87 -14.78 10.79 -3.03
CA LYS A 87 -13.59 11.58 -2.74
C LYS A 87 -12.54 10.85 -1.91
N ASP A 88 -12.88 9.71 -1.34
CA ASP A 88 -11.97 8.94 -0.50
C ASP A 88 -11.49 7.66 -1.20
N VAL A 89 -10.21 7.34 -0.98
CA VAL A 89 -9.65 6.02 -1.30
C VAL A 89 -9.07 5.43 -0.03
N PHE A 90 -9.23 4.12 0.15
CA PHE A 90 -8.70 3.42 1.32
C PHE A 90 -7.68 2.37 0.92
N ILE A 91 -6.69 2.16 1.78
CA ILE A 91 -5.73 1.07 1.64
C ILE A 91 -6.35 -0.23 2.15
N SER A 92 -6.48 -1.21 1.24
CA SER A 92 -7.06 -2.52 1.54
C SER A 92 -6.01 -3.61 1.77
N GLU A 93 -4.84 -3.44 1.17
CA GLU A 93 -3.67 -4.30 1.38
C GLU A 93 -2.41 -3.45 1.49
N LEU A 94 -1.55 -3.79 2.45
CA LEU A 94 -0.22 -3.22 2.57
C LEU A 94 0.78 -4.29 3.00
N LEU A 95 1.67 -4.66 2.09
CA LEU A 95 2.79 -5.55 2.35
C LEU A 95 4.07 -4.76 2.38
N VAL A 96 4.94 -5.02 3.35
CA VAL A 96 6.23 -4.34 3.48
C VAL A 96 7.34 -5.32 3.86
N ARG A 97 8.58 -5.01 3.49
CA ARG A 97 9.79 -5.69 3.97
C ARG A 97 10.47 -4.86 5.05
N GLU A 98 11.48 -5.42 5.71
CA GLU A 98 12.32 -4.64 6.62
C GLU A 98 13.11 -3.53 5.90
N PRO A 99 13.32 -2.36 6.52
CA PRO A 99 12.79 -1.94 7.82
C PRO A 99 11.29 -1.59 7.75
N MET A 100 10.49 -2.29 8.56
CA MET A 100 9.03 -2.30 8.44
C MET A 100 8.39 -0.91 8.51
N HIS A 101 8.73 -0.11 9.53
CA HIS A 101 8.11 1.20 9.76
C HIS A 101 8.41 2.18 8.62
N GLU A 102 9.66 2.22 8.17
CA GLU A 102 10.08 3.09 7.07
C GLU A 102 9.40 2.68 5.75
N ASN A 103 9.34 1.39 5.44
CA ASN A 103 8.70 0.90 4.22
C ASN A 103 7.17 1.03 4.25
N MET A 104 6.56 0.95 5.43
CA MET A 104 5.14 1.27 5.64
C MET A 104 4.84 2.72 5.28
N ILE A 105 5.61 3.67 5.84
CA ILE A 105 5.46 5.09 5.52
C ILE A 105 5.68 5.35 4.02
N LYS A 106 6.73 4.79 3.43
CA LYS A 106 7.01 4.92 1.99
C LYS A 106 5.89 4.36 1.12
N GLY A 107 5.30 3.23 1.50
CA GLY A 107 4.17 2.64 0.79
C GLY A 107 2.93 3.54 0.83
N ILE A 108 2.60 4.07 2.00
CA ILE A 108 1.46 4.97 2.20
C ILE A 108 1.64 6.27 1.41
N LEU A 109 2.81 6.90 1.50
CA LEU A 109 3.11 8.12 0.74
C LEU A 109 3.10 7.89 -0.77
N MET A 110 3.68 6.77 -1.24
CA MET A 110 3.62 6.40 -2.65
C MET A 110 2.16 6.30 -3.12
N ALA A 111 1.31 5.62 -2.36
CA ALA A 111 -0.10 5.49 -2.68
C ALA A 111 -0.81 6.84 -2.71
N TYR A 112 -0.53 7.71 -1.73
CA TYR A 112 -1.03 9.08 -1.68
C TYR A 112 -0.68 9.85 -2.96
N PHE A 113 0.60 9.95 -3.33
CA PHE A 113 1.01 10.73 -4.50
C PHE A 113 0.50 10.16 -5.84
N MET A 114 0.32 8.84 -5.93
CA MET A 114 -0.22 8.21 -7.14
C MET A 114 -1.71 8.44 -7.32
N VAL A 115 -2.47 8.47 -6.22
CA VAL A 115 -3.93 8.42 -6.28
C VAL A 115 -4.56 9.78 -5.94
N ILE A 116 -4.03 10.52 -4.96
CA ILE A 116 -4.52 11.84 -4.55
C ILE A 116 -3.93 12.91 -5.46
N ASN A 117 -4.59 13.15 -6.59
CA ASN A 117 -4.24 14.21 -7.53
C ASN A 117 -5.44 14.59 -8.39
N ASN A 118 -5.31 15.71 -9.11
CA ASN A 118 -6.37 16.27 -9.95
C ASN A 118 -6.90 15.33 -11.03
N LYS A 119 -6.15 14.29 -11.44
CA LYS A 119 -6.59 13.35 -12.47
C LYS A 119 -7.62 12.35 -11.94
N ASN A 120 -7.45 11.90 -10.70
CA ASN A 120 -8.32 10.89 -10.10
C ASN A 120 -9.45 11.50 -9.26
N ASN A 121 -9.41 12.82 -9.00
CA ASN A 121 -10.45 13.57 -8.27
C ASN A 121 -10.67 13.10 -6.81
N TYR A 122 -9.71 12.37 -6.24
CA TYR A 122 -9.68 12.03 -4.82
C TYR A 122 -9.05 13.14 -4.01
N GLU A 123 -9.60 13.36 -2.82
CA GLU A 123 -9.18 14.40 -1.90
C GLU A 123 -8.45 13.83 -0.69
N ARG A 124 -8.78 12.59 -0.29
CA ARG A 124 -8.22 11.98 0.92
C ARG A 124 -7.87 10.51 0.71
N LEU A 125 -6.74 10.11 1.28
CA LEU A 125 -6.34 8.72 1.47
C LEU A 125 -6.68 8.30 2.90
N VAL A 126 -7.35 7.18 3.05
CA VAL A 126 -7.75 6.58 4.33
C VAL A 126 -6.87 5.36 4.59
N VAL A 127 -6.29 5.30 5.79
CA VAL A 127 -5.38 4.23 6.19
C VAL A 127 -5.84 3.65 7.53
N PRO A 128 -6.11 2.34 7.64
CA PRO A 128 -6.54 1.69 8.87
C PRO A 128 -5.37 1.42 9.83
N ILE A 129 -4.55 2.42 10.12
CA ILE A 129 -3.53 2.42 11.17
C ILE A 129 -3.34 3.84 11.68
N GLU A 130 -2.91 3.98 12.93
CA GLU A 130 -2.40 5.25 13.46
C GLU A 130 -1.05 5.58 12.80
N LEU A 131 -0.94 6.78 12.23
CA LEU A 131 0.32 7.31 11.74
C LEU A 131 0.74 8.53 12.55
N GLU A 132 2.00 8.53 12.93
CA GLU A 132 2.66 9.71 13.46
C GLU A 132 2.92 10.73 12.34
N LYS A 133 3.25 11.95 12.74
CA LYS A 133 3.66 12.99 11.80
C LYS A 133 4.91 12.53 11.02
N ILE A 134 4.85 12.63 9.70
CA ILE A 134 5.95 12.24 8.82
C ILE A 134 6.83 13.47 8.54
N GLU A 135 8.12 13.38 8.87
CA GLU A 135 9.09 14.46 8.60
C GLU A 135 9.32 14.64 7.09
N GLY A 136 9.41 15.89 6.62
CA GLY A 136 9.69 16.23 5.21
C GLY A 136 8.48 16.23 4.27
N TYR A 137 7.27 16.07 4.81
CA TYR A 137 6.00 16.09 4.08
C TYR A 137 4.99 17.04 4.72
N GLU A 138 5.43 18.28 5.02
CA GLU A 138 4.64 19.28 5.77
C GLU A 138 3.42 19.82 5.00
N ASP A 139 3.33 19.55 3.70
CA ASP A 139 2.20 19.90 2.82
C ASP A 139 1.04 18.90 2.89
N ILE A 140 1.28 17.73 3.49
CA ILE A 140 0.27 16.69 3.76
C ILE A 140 -0.25 16.87 5.19
N THR A 141 -1.56 17.07 5.32
CA THR A 141 -2.24 16.97 6.61
C THR A 141 -2.48 15.50 6.93
N ILE A 142 -2.11 15.09 8.15
CA ILE A 142 -2.31 13.75 8.69
C ILE A 142 -3.19 13.89 9.94
N GLU A 143 -4.38 13.30 9.91
CA GLU A 143 -5.34 13.33 11.02
C GLU A 143 -5.75 11.92 11.40
N TYR A 144 -5.66 11.60 12.69
CA TYR A 144 -6.08 10.32 13.22
C TYR A 144 -7.45 10.44 13.90
N ASP A 145 -8.40 9.63 13.46
CA ASP A 145 -9.70 9.47 14.09
C ASP A 145 -9.65 8.28 15.06
N HIS A 146 -9.56 8.61 16.35
CA HIS A 146 -9.52 7.66 17.45
C HIS A 146 -10.82 6.84 17.58
N LEU A 147 -11.95 7.29 17.05
CA LEU A 147 -13.21 6.56 17.15
C LEU A 147 -13.23 5.39 16.17
N ASN A 148 -12.72 5.61 14.96
CA ASN A 148 -12.73 4.63 13.87
C ASN A 148 -11.38 3.92 13.68
N ASN A 149 -10.33 4.35 14.38
CA ASN A 149 -8.95 3.90 14.21
C ASN A 149 -8.44 4.06 12.77
N LEU A 150 -8.75 5.21 12.16
CA LEU A 150 -8.38 5.54 10.79
C LEU A 150 -7.50 6.78 10.76
N THR A 151 -6.45 6.75 9.94
CA THR A 151 -5.69 7.95 9.59
C THR A 151 -6.12 8.46 8.22
N TYR A 152 -6.34 9.76 8.13
CA TYR A 152 -6.65 10.50 6.91
C TYR A 152 -5.43 11.30 6.47
N LEU A 153 -5.03 11.14 5.21
CA LEU A 153 -4.01 11.95 4.55
C LEU A 153 -4.67 12.78 3.47
N TYR A 154 -4.47 14.09 3.50
CA TYR A 154 -5.05 15.00 2.52
C TYR A 154 -4.22 16.26 2.37
N LYS A 155 -4.40 16.96 1.25
CA LYS A 155 -3.64 18.18 0.98
C LYS A 155 -4.07 19.28 1.95
N ARG A 156 -3.12 19.98 2.55
CA ARG A 156 -3.45 21.14 3.38
C ARG A 156 -4.12 22.22 2.54
N SER A 157 -5.37 22.56 2.87
CA SER A 157 -6.05 23.70 2.27
C SER A 157 -5.32 24.98 2.68
N SER A 158 -4.73 25.65 1.70
CA SER A 158 -4.12 26.99 1.83
C SER A 158 -5.16 28.08 1.94
#